data_AF-U3TDC6-F1
#
_entry.id   AF-U3TDC6-F1
#
_cell.length_a   1.000
_cell.length_b   1.000
_cell.length_c   1.000
_cell.angle_alpha   90.00
_cell.angle_beta   90.00
_cell.angle_gamma   90.00
#
_symmetry.space_group_name_H-M   'P 1'
#
loop_
_entity.id
_entity.type
_entity.pdbx_description
1 polymer ?
#
loop_
_entity_poly.entity_id
_entity_poly.type
_entity_poly.pdbx_seq_one_letter_code
_entity_poly.pdbx_strand_id
1 'polypeptide(L)'
;MGEDKGEVAACKARARLEGGSVVLEKCFDSGYCRNLERLGYLRDRTLDPLEAAYQASRDMLCLGGIRGWRAAIGVIASLGLSLDTALVYFDLRRKGRKPLAGVRRGTLVYEHGGRVYEVLVLSEGYPLKIGSLVEWSRGASMDNHSPIVAIVDRTGLITYYEARAVRGIQ
;
A
#
# COMPACT_ATOMS: atom_id res chain seq x y z
N MET A 1 -18.04 27.33 22.00
CA MET A 1 -17.70 26.32 20.98
C MET A 1 -16.57 25.47 21.54
N GLY A 2 -16.92 24.37 22.19
CA GLY A 2 -15.95 23.46 22.79
C GLY A 2 -15.32 22.59 21.72
N GLU A 3 -14.00 22.65 21.58
CA GLU A 3 -13.26 21.62 20.85
C GLU A 3 -13.48 20.28 21.54
N ASP A 4 -13.84 19.30 20.73
CA ASP A 4 -14.19 17.94 21.11
C ASP A 4 -12.94 17.22 21.67
N LYS A 5 -12.70 17.39 22.96
CA LYS A 5 -11.59 16.77 23.71
C LYS A 5 -11.72 15.25 23.84
N GLY A 6 -12.85 14.65 23.45
CA GLY A 6 -13.10 13.21 23.55
C GLY A 6 -12.53 12.38 22.39
N GLU A 7 -12.35 12.98 21.22
CA GLU A 7 -12.06 12.23 19.98
C GLU A 7 -10.56 12.18 19.62
N VAL A 8 -9.68 12.54 20.54
CA VAL A 8 -8.21 12.54 20.32
C VAL A 8 -7.54 11.30 20.94
N ALA A 9 -8.22 10.61 21.86
CA ALA A 9 -7.61 9.58 22.70
C ALA A 9 -7.27 8.25 22.00
N ALA A 10 -7.71 7.99 20.76
CA ALA A 10 -7.55 6.67 20.14
C ALA A 10 -6.49 6.58 19.03
N CYS A 11 -6.22 7.67 18.31
CA CYS A 11 -5.29 7.65 17.17
C CYS A 11 -3.88 8.05 17.60
N LYS A 12 -2.88 7.46 16.95
CA LYS A 12 -1.47 7.83 17.14
C LYS A 12 -1.07 9.08 16.36
N ALA A 13 -1.78 9.37 15.27
CA ALA A 13 -1.67 10.62 14.53
C ALA A 13 -2.99 11.02 13.85
N ARG A 14 -3.10 12.29 13.49
CA ARG A 14 -4.19 12.86 12.69
C ARG A 14 -3.63 13.44 11.40
N ALA A 15 -4.28 13.14 10.30
CA ALA A 15 -4.01 13.68 8.98
C ALA A 15 -5.28 14.23 8.34
N ARG A 16 -5.11 14.95 7.23
CA ARG A 16 -6.17 15.37 6.33
C ARG A 16 -5.79 15.10 4.89
N LEU A 17 -6.78 15.06 4.01
CA LEU A 17 -6.57 15.07 2.57
C LEU A 17 -6.40 16.52 2.10
N GLU A 18 -5.31 16.81 1.41
CA GLU A 18 -5.01 18.12 0.85
C GLU A 18 -4.30 17.96 -0.49
N GLY A 19 -4.83 18.57 -1.55
CA GLY A 19 -4.16 18.61 -2.86
C GLY A 19 -3.81 17.24 -3.46
N GLY A 20 -4.62 16.20 -3.20
CA GLY A 20 -4.33 14.83 -3.66
C GLY A 20 -3.27 14.10 -2.83
N SER A 21 -2.94 14.58 -1.63
CA SER A 21 -2.00 13.96 -0.71
C SER A 21 -2.60 13.79 0.69
N VAL A 22 -2.04 12.88 1.48
CA VAL A 22 -2.38 12.75 2.91
C VAL A 22 -1.34 13.52 3.72
N VAL A 23 -1.76 14.62 4.35
CA VAL A 23 -0.88 15.52 5.10
C VAL A 23 -1.13 15.35 6.60
N LEU A 24 -0.06 15.07 7.34
CA LEU A 24 -0.07 14.94 8.80
C LEU A 24 -0.29 16.31 9.44
N GLU A 25 -1.38 16.44 10.20
CA GLU A 25 -1.70 17.66 10.95
C GLU A 25 -1.08 17.62 12.34
N LYS A 26 -1.19 16.46 13.00
CA LYS A 26 -0.77 16.29 14.39
C LYS A 26 -0.28 14.88 14.64
N CYS A 27 0.85 14.79 15.33
CA CYS A 27 1.39 13.54 15.83
C CYS A 27 1.16 13.46 17.34
N PHE A 28 0.43 12.43 17.81
CA PHE A 28 0.18 12.21 19.23
C PHE A 28 1.21 11.25 19.85
N ASP A 29 1.72 10.30 19.06
CA ASP A 29 2.79 9.37 19.43
C ASP A 29 4.03 9.62 18.56
N SER A 30 5.03 10.28 19.15
CA SER A 30 6.27 10.63 18.44
C SER A 30 7.07 9.40 17.99
N GLY A 31 7.01 8.28 18.72
CA GLY A 31 7.68 7.03 18.33
C GLY A 31 7.06 6.43 17.08
N TYR A 32 5.73 6.51 16.97
CA TYR A 32 4.99 6.09 15.79
C TYR A 32 5.35 6.92 14.54
N CYS A 33 5.28 8.26 14.61
CA CYS A 33 5.58 9.11 13.45
C CYS A 33 7.05 9.01 13.03
N ARG A 34 8.00 9.01 13.97
CA ARG A 34 9.43 8.80 13.66
C ARG A 34 9.68 7.45 12.99
N ASN A 35 8.93 6.41 13.34
CA ASN A 35 9.05 5.13 12.66
C ASN A 35 8.52 5.19 11.21
N LEU A 36 7.44 5.93 10.93
CA LEU A 36 6.98 6.15 9.56
C LEU A 36 8.01 6.92 8.72
N GLU A 37 8.66 7.93 9.31
CA GLU A 37 9.75 8.70 8.66
C GLU A 37 10.95 7.80 8.36
N ARG A 38 11.40 7.04 9.36
CA ARG A 38 12.52 6.09 9.23
C ARG A 38 12.26 5.03 8.15
N LEU A 39 11.01 4.63 7.97
CA LEU A 39 10.61 3.69 6.93
C LEU A 39 10.45 4.35 5.55
N GLY A 40 10.55 5.67 5.46
CA GLY A 40 10.39 6.43 4.22
C GLY A 40 8.94 6.68 3.80
N TYR A 41 7.96 6.33 4.63
CA TYR A 41 6.55 6.54 4.32
C TYR A 41 6.07 7.96 4.63
N LEU A 42 6.67 8.61 5.63
CA LEU A 42 6.36 9.98 6.00
C LEU A 42 7.55 10.88 5.63
N ARG A 43 7.32 11.91 4.81
CA ARG A 43 8.33 12.92 4.46
C ARG A 43 7.67 14.29 4.36
N ASP A 44 8.26 15.30 5.00
CA ASP A 44 7.76 16.68 4.98
C ASP A 44 6.26 16.79 5.34
N ARG A 45 5.83 15.96 6.31
CA ARG A 45 4.44 15.74 6.75
C ARG A 45 3.53 15.04 5.74
N THR A 46 3.99 14.72 4.54
CA THR A 46 3.23 13.96 3.56
C THR A 46 3.43 12.47 3.79
N LEU A 47 2.33 11.75 3.98
CA LEU A 47 2.30 10.30 4.16
C LEU A 47 1.98 9.61 2.84
N ASP A 48 2.71 8.54 2.54
CA ASP A 48 2.43 7.66 1.40
C ASP A 48 0.94 7.25 1.39
N PRO A 49 0.22 7.36 0.26
CA PRO A 49 -1.22 7.09 0.19
C PRO A 49 -1.64 5.70 0.64
N LEU A 50 -0.86 4.66 0.29
CA LEU A 50 -1.17 3.28 0.66
C LEU A 50 -0.86 3.04 2.15
N GLU A 51 0.25 3.60 2.65
CA GLU A 51 0.55 3.55 4.08
C GLU A 51 -0.49 4.32 4.91
N ALA A 52 -0.99 5.45 4.42
CA ALA A 52 -2.05 6.21 5.08
C ALA A 52 -3.33 5.38 5.22
N ALA A 53 -3.77 4.75 4.13
CA ALA A 53 -4.93 3.86 4.16
C ALA A 53 -4.69 2.65 5.10
N TYR A 54 -3.47 2.10 5.12
CA TYR A 54 -3.10 0.99 6.00
C TYR A 54 -3.11 1.37 7.47
N GLN A 55 -2.55 2.54 7.83
CA GLN A 55 -2.55 2.98 9.21
C GLN A 55 -3.95 3.40 9.68
N ALA A 56 -4.78 3.93 8.78
CA ALA A 56 -6.18 4.20 9.05
C ALA A 56 -6.97 2.92 9.32
N SER A 57 -6.78 1.85 8.52
CA SER A 57 -7.47 0.57 8.75
C SER A 57 -7.09 -0.14 10.04
N ARG A 58 -5.98 0.28 10.67
CA ARG A 58 -5.49 -0.18 11.98
C ARG A 58 -5.87 0.72 13.15
N ASP A 59 -6.70 1.73 12.91
CA ASP A 59 -7.06 2.77 13.89
C ASP A 59 -5.86 3.58 14.44
N MET A 60 -4.70 3.53 13.77
CA MET A 60 -3.50 4.27 14.17
C MET A 60 -3.50 5.69 13.61
N LEU A 61 -4.15 5.90 12.45
CA LEU A 61 -4.27 7.20 11.79
C LEU A 61 -5.74 7.62 11.71
N CYS A 62 -6.03 8.82 12.20
CA CYS A 62 -7.32 9.50 12.02
C CYS A 62 -7.27 10.39 10.77
N LEU A 63 -8.36 10.42 9.98
CA LEU A 63 -8.56 11.41 8.92
C LEU A 63 -9.58 12.45 9.41
N GLY A 64 -9.11 13.58 9.95
CA GLY A 64 -9.96 14.49 10.74
C GLY A 64 -10.57 13.76 11.95
N GLY A 65 -11.91 13.65 11.99
CA GLY A 65 -12.66 12.85 12.97
C GLY A 65 -12.98 11.42 12.52
N ILE A 66 -12.67 11.04 11.27
CA ILE A 66 -12.99 9.72 10.72
C ILE A 66 -11.88 8.72 11.08
N ARG A 67 -12.27 7.47 11.39
CA ARG A 67 -11.36 6.39 11.84
C ARG A 67 -11.58 5.05 11.13
N GLY A 68 -10.69 4.11 11.40
CA GLY A 68 -10.77 2.72 10.96
C GLY A 68 -10.86 2.57 9.44
N TRP A 69 -11.58 1.53 9.02
CA TRP A 69 -11.86 1.26 7.61
C TRP A 69 -12.60 2.41 6.90
N ARG A 70 -13.42 3.18 7.60
CA ARG A 70 -14.09 4.34 6.99
C ARG A 70 -13.08 5.41 6.56
N ALA A 71 -12.06 5.67 7.38
CA ALA A 71 -10.96 6.56 7.01
C ALA A 71 -10.11 5.96 5.88
N ALA A 72 -9.81 4.65 5.94
CA ALA A 72 -9.05 3.97 4.89
C ALA A 72 -9.75 4.03 3.52
N ILE A 73 -11.05 3.74 3.47
CA ILE A 73 -11.86 3.86 2.25
C ILE A 73 -11.94 5.31 1.78
N GLY A 74 -12.01 6.29 2.70
CA GLY A 74 -11.92 7.70 2.37
C GLY A 74 -10.63 8.04 1.61
N VAL A 75 -9.48 7.57 2.11
CA VAL A 75 -8.18 7.77 1.43
C VAL A 75 -8.17 7.08 0.06
N ILE A 76 -8.57 5.80 0.00
CA ILE A 76 -8.57 5.01 -1.23
C ILE A 76 -9.43 5.67 -2.31
N ALA A 77 -10.67 6.04 -1.97
CA ALA A 77 -11.62 6.64 -2.90
C ALA A 77 -11.19 8.04 -3.35
N SER A 78 -10.77 8.90 -2.41
CA SER A 78 -10.39 10.28 -2.74
C SER A 78 -9.12 10.37 -3.57
N LEU A 79 -8.22 9.40 -3.47
CA LEU A 79 -6.96 9.37 -4.22
C LEU A 79 -7.01 8.43 -5.43
N GLY A 80 -8.15 7.81 -5.72
CA GLY A 80 -8.33 6.92 -6.87
C GLY A 80 -7.44 5.67 -6.82
N LEU A 81 -7.14 5.17 -5.61
CA LEU A 81 -6.34 3.96 -5.43
C LEU A 81 -7.19 2.72 -5.76
N SER A 82 -6.56 1.70 -6.35
CA SER A 82 -7.20 0.39 -6.50
C SER A 82 -7.40 -0.25 -5.13
N LEU A 83 -8.62 -0.71 -4.84
CA LEU A 83 -8.94 -1.42 -3.60
C LEU A 83 -8.09 -2.68 -3.47
N ASP A 84 -7.95 -3.46 -4.55
CA ASP A 84 -7.18 -4.70 -4.55
C ASP A 84 -5.70 -4.45 -4.32
N THR A 85 -5.15 -3.38 -4.91
CA THR A 85 -3.77 -2.95 -4.62
C THR A 85 -3.60 -2.57 -3.15
N ALA A 86 -4.58 -1.87 -2.56
CA ALA A 86 -4.56 -1.54 -1.14
C ALA A 86 -4.64 -2.79 -0.25
N LEU A 87 -5.49 -3.77 -0.58
CA LEU A 87 -5.61 -5.01 0.18
C LEU A 87 -4.33 -5.86 0.12
N VAL A 88 -3.72 -5.99 -1.06
CA VAL A 88 -2.41 -6.65 -1.24
C VAL A 88 -1.33 -5.90 -0.45
N TYR A 89 -1.33 -4.57 -0.48
CA TYR A 89 -0.42 -3.77 0.35
C TYR A 89 -0.63 -4.08 1.84
N PHE A 90 -1.87 -4.11 2.32
CA PHE A 90 -2.18 -4.40 3.73
C PHE A 90 -1.75 -5.80 4.14
N ASP A 91 -1.92 -6.80 3.28
CA ASP A 91 -1.44 -8.16 3.53
C ASP A 91 0.09 -8.22 3.64
N LEU A 92 0.81 -7.58 2.69
CA LEU A 92 2.27 -7.49 2.73
C LEU A 92 2.76 -6.77 3.99
N ARG A 93 2.14 -5.65 4.39
CA ARG A 93 2.49 -4.94 5.63
C ARG A 93 2.25 -5.78 6.88
N ARG A 94 1.12 -6.52 6.94
CA ARG A 94 0.83 -7.47 8.03
C ARG A 94 1.87 -8.59 8.12
N LYS A 95 2.43 -9.02 6.98
CA LYS A 95 3.56 -9.96 6.88
C LYS A 95 4.93 -9.33 7.16
N GLY A 96 4.97 -8.09 7.67
CA GLY A 96 6.19 -7.37 8.01
C GLY A 96 6.99 -6.86 6.81
N ARG A 97 6.41 -6.88 5.60
CA ARG A 97 7.03 -6.29 4.41
C ARG A 97 6.82 -4.78 4.39
N LYS A 98 7.63 -4.09 3.60
CA LYS A 98 7.60 -2.63 3.45
C LYS A 98 7.46 -2.27 1.98
N PRO A 99 6.32 -2.60 1.35
CA PRO A 99 6.07 -2.24 -0.04
C PRO A 99 6.01 -0.74 -0.24
N LEU A 100 6.41 -0.32 -1.43
CA LEU A 100 6.19 0.99 -2.04
C LEU A 100 5.49 0.78 -3.38
N ALA A 101 4.85 1.83 -3.90
CA ALA A 101 4.34 1.79 -5.27
C ALA A 101 5.50 1.57 -6.27
N GLY A 102 5.32 0.64 -7.20
CA GLY A 102 6.29 0.39 -8.26
C GLY A 102 6.19 1.40 -9.40
N VAL A 103 7.21 1.44 -10.26
CA VAL A 103 7.24 2.29 -11.46
C VAL A 103 6.18 1.84 -12.48
N ARG A 104 5.94 0.53 -12.57
CA ARG A 104 4.93 -0.04 -13.47
C ARG A 104 3.55 0.09 -12.84
N ARG A 105 2.55 0.40 -13.67
CA ARG A 105 1.16 0.55 -13.20
C ARG A 105 0.69 -0.74 -12.54
N GLY A 106 0.07 -0.61 -11.36
CA GLY A 106 -0.51 -1.74 -10.63
C GLY A 106 0.53 -2.63 -9.95
N THR A 107 1.78 -2.18 -9.82
CA THR A 107 2.81 -2.93 -9.10
C THR A 107 3.16 -2.34 -7.75
N LEU A 108 3.58 -3.22 -6.84
CA LEU A 108 4.18 -2.89 -5.55
C LEU A 108 5.58 -3.48 -5.52
N VAL A 109 6.55 -2.74 -4.97
CA VAL A 109 7.94 -3.21 -4.86
C VAL A 109 8.34 -3.24 -3.40
N TYR A 110 8.97 -4.33 -2.95
CA TYR A 110 9.54 -4.42 -1.61
C TYR A 110 10.85 -5.20 -1.62
N GLU A 111 11.72 -4.89 -0.67
CA GLU A 111 12.95 -5.63 -0.43
C GLU A 111 12.82 -6.55 0.78
N HIS A 112 13.31 -7.78 0.66
CA HIS A 112 13.42 -8.73 1.76
C HIS A 112 14.58 -9.70 1.55
N GLY A 113 15.44 -9.86 2.56
CA GLY A 113 16.57 -10.81 2.49
C GLY A 113 17.57 -10.49 1.38
N GLY A 114 17.80 -9.21 1.09
CA GLY A 114 18.71 -8.76 0.02
C GLY A 114 18.17 -8.99 -1.40
N ARG A 115 16.90 -9.37 -1.55
CA ARG A 115 16.22 -9.52 -2.85
C ARG A 115 15.08 -8.50 -2.96
N VAL A 116 14.95 -7.92 -4.14
CA VAL A 116 13.82 -7.05 -4.49
C VAL A 116 12.74 -7.90 -5.15
N TYR A 117 11.51 -7.71 -4.72
CA TYR A 117 10.33 -8.38 -5.24
C TYR A 117 9.42 -7.33 -5.86
N GLU A 118 9.01 -7.56 -7.11
CA GLU A 118 8.04 -6.72 -7.79
C GLU A 118 6.73 -7.52 -7.93
N VAL A 119 5.69 -7.01 -7.27
CA VAL A 119 4.37 -7.64 -7.19
C VAL A 119 3.43 -6.97 -8.16
N LEU A 120 2.97 -7.68 -9.20
CA LEU A 120 1.86 -7.24 -10.04
C LEU A 120 0.54 -7.66 -9.41
N VAL A 121 -0.34 -6.69 -9.16
CA VAL A 121 -1.68 -6.94 -8.61
C VAL A 121 -2.67 -7.14 -9.75
N LEU A 122 -3.34 -8.28 -9.75
CA LEU A 122 -4.38 -8.66 -10.70
C LEU A 122 -5.70 -8.90 -9.96
N SER A 123 -6.80 -8.59 -10.63
CA SER A 123 -8.15 -8.68 -10.08
C SER A 123 -9.00 -9.62 -10.92
N GLU A 124 -9.75 -10.51 -10.28
CA GLU A 124 -10.77 -11.31 -10.97
C GLU A 124 -11.77 -10.38 -11.69
N GLY A 125 -12.17 -10.74 -12.91
CA GLY A 125 -13.06 -9.92 -13.75
C GLY A 125 -12.36 -8.87 -14.62
N TYR A 126 -11.04 -8.71 -14.49
CA TYR A 126 -10.23 -7.82 -15.34
C TYR A 126 -9.21 -8.62 -16.18
N PRO A 127 -9.58 -9.07 -17.39
CA PRO A 127 -8.71 -9.89 -18.22
C PRO A 127 -7.41 -9.18 -18.63
N LEU A 128 -6.31 -9.94 -18.66
CA LEU A 128 -5.05 -9.54 -19.26
C LEU A 128 -4.61 -10.50 -20.37
N LYS A 129 -3.82 -9.99 -21.32
CA LYS A 129 -3.18 -10.84 -22.33
C LYS A 129 -1.99 -11.57 -21.70
N ILE A 130 -1.84 -12.86 -22.00
CA ILE A 130 -0.67 -13.65 -21.56
C ILE A 130 0.65 -13.02 -22.03
N GLY A 131 0.69 -12.47 -23.25
CA GLY A 131 1.86 -11.75 -23.74
C GLY A 131 2.28 -10.59 -22.83
N SER A 132 1.32 -9.81 -22.33
CA SER A 132 1.60 -8.71 -21.40
C SER A 132 2.12 -9.20 -20.05
N LEU A 133 1.65 -10.35 -19.56
CA LEU A 133 2.18 -10.96 -18.34
C LEU A 133 3.65 -11.38 -18.52
N VAL A 134 3.98 -11.98 -19.66
CA VAL A 134 5.35 -12.41 -19.99
C VAL A 134 6.26 -11.19 -20.14
N GLU A 135 5.83 -10.14 -20.84
CA GLU A 135 6.57 -8.89 -21.00
C GLU A 135 6.85 -8.21 -19.66
N TRP A 136 5.84 -8.12 -18.79
CA TRP A 136 6.01 -7.60 -17.44
C TRP A 136 7.02 -8.43 -16.64
N SER A 137 6.88 -9.76 -16.63
CA SER A 137 7.78 -10.66 -15.89
C SER A 137 9.24 -10.53 -16.34
N ARG A 138 9.47 -10.45 -17.66
CA ARG A 138 10.80 -10.17 -18.22
C ARG A 138 11.31 -8.80 -17.78
N GLY A 139 10.47 -7.78 -17.85
CA GLY A 139 10.81 -6.42 -17.42
C GLY A 139 11.20 -6.33 -15.94
N ALA A 140 10.48 -7.02 -15.05
CA ALA A 140 10.84 -7.09 -13.63
C ALA A 140 12.17 -7.84 -13.43
N SER A 141 12.37 -8.96 -14.14
CA SER A 141 13.62 -9.74 -14.06
C SER A 141 14.83 -8.96 -14.59
N MET A 142 14.65 -8.14 -15.63
CA MET A 142 15.69 -7.26 -16.18
C MET A 142 16.11 -6.16 -15.20
N ASP A 143 15.18 -5.70 -14.35
CA ASP A 143 15.47 -4.77 -13.25
C ASP A 143 16.05 -5.48 -12.02
N ASN A 144 16.41 -6.77 -12.14
CA ASN A 144 16.87 -7.63 -11.04
C ASN A 144 15.83 -7.79 -9.91
N HIS A 145 14.54 -7.69 -10.25
CA HIS A 145 13.44 -7.96 -9.34
C HIS A 145 12.91 -9.39 -9.54
N SER A 146 12.52 -10.05 -8.46
CA SER A 146 11.82 -11.34 -8.52
C SER A 146 10.34 -11.07 -8.84
N PRO A 147 9.81 -11.55 -9.99
CA PRO A 147 8.44 -11.24 -10.44
C PRO A 147 7.40 -12.06 -9.67
N ILE A 148 6.58 -11.39 -8.88
CA ILE A 148 5.48 -11.99 -8.11
C ILE A 148 4.15 -11.51 -8.68
N VAL A 149 3.21 -12.41 -8.92
CA VAL A 149 1.83 -12.07 -9.24
C VAL A 149 0.99 -12.24 -7.97
N ALA A 150 0.22 -11.22 -7.61
CA ALA A 150 -0.81 -11.30 -6.58
C ALA A 150 -2.17 -11.25 -7.26
N ILE A 151 -2.93 -12.34 -7.16
CA ILE A 151 -4.28 -12.44 -7.72
C ILE A 151 -5.28 -12.24 -6.57
N VAL A 152 -6.13 -11.23 -6.70
CA VAL A 152 -7.24 -10.95 -5.78
C VAL A 152 -8.52 -11.43 -6.44
N ASP A 153 -9.21 -12.37 -5.80
CA ASP A 153 -10.50 -12.86 -6.27
C ASP A 153 -11.66 -11.91 -5.91
N ARG A 154 -12.85 -12.16 -6.44
CA ARG A 154 -14.05 -11.34 -6.18
C ARG A 154 -14.49 -11.26 -4.71
N THR A 155 -13.98 -12.14 -3.87
CA THR A 155 -14.26 -12.18 -2.42
C THR A 155 -13.19 -11.47 -1.59
N GLY A 156 -12.07 -11.08 -2.23
CA GLY A 156 -10.92 -10.48 -1.57
C GLY A 156 -9.86 -11.49 -1.10
N LEU A 157 -9.96 -12.77 -1.49
CA LEU A 157 -8.88 -13.73 -1.23
C LEU A 157 -7.68 -13.41 -2.11
N ILE A 158 -6.50 -13.40 -1.48
CA ILE A 158 -5.25 -13.01 -2.14
C ILE A 158 -4.34 -14.23 -2.26
N THR A 159 -3.93 -14.56 -3.49
CA THR A 159 -2.98 -15.64 -3.76
C THR A 159 -1.73 -15.10 -4.46
N TYR A 160 -0.56 -15.55 -4.04
CA TYR A 160 0.73 -15.11 -4.55
C TYR A 160 1.45 -16.24 -5.30
N TYR A 161 1.98 -15.94 -6.48
CA TYR A 161 2.80 -16.86 -7.29
C TYR A 161 4.06 -16.15 -7.79
N GLU A 162 5.19 -16.86 -7.80
CA GLU A 162 6.34 -16.42 -8.58
C GLU A 162 6.12 -16.78 -10.05
N ALA A 163 6.26 -15.81 -10.94
CA ALA A 163 5.96 -15.96 -12.36
C ALA A 163 7.16 -15.55 -13.21
N ARG A 164 8.20 -16.41 -13.28
CA ARG A 164 9.43 -16.15 -14.02
C ARG A 164 9.30 -16.51 -15.49
N ALA A 165 9.63 -15.57 -16.37
CA ALA A 165 9.75 -15.82 -17.80
C ALA A 165 11.15 -16.39 -18.13
N VAL A 166 11.19 -17.61 -18.67
CA VAL A 166 12.42 -18.32 -19.07
C VAL A 166 12.38 -18.70 -20.55
N ARG A 167 13.55 -18.96 -21.16
CA ARG A 167 13.64 -19.40 -22.57
C ARG A 167 13.42 -20.91 -22.75
N GLY A 168 13.71 -21.71 -21.73
CA GLY A 168 13.47 -23.16 -21.70
C GLY A 168 13.06 -23.59 -20.30
N ILE A 169 12.31 -24.68 -20.20
CA ILE A 169 11.91 -25.26 -18.90
C ILE A 169 13.17 -25.80 -18.22
N GLN A 170 13.37 -25.40 -16.97
CA GLN A 170 14.50 -25.77 -16.11
C GLN A 170 13.99 -26.40 -14.83
#